data_AF-A0A7W1PY71-F1
#
_entry.id   AF-A0A7W1PY71-F1
#
_cell.length_a   1.000
_cell.length_b   1.000
_cell.length_c   1.000
_cell.angle_alpha   90.00
_cell.angle_beta   90.00
_cell.angle_gamma   90.00
#
_symmetry.space_group_name_H-M   'P 1'
#
loop_
_entity.id
_entity.type
_entity.pdbx_description
1 polymer ?
#
loop_
_entity_poly.entity_id
_entity_poly.type
_entity_poly.pdbx_seq_one_letter_code
_entity_poly.pdbx_strand_id
1 'polypeptide(L)'
;MSKVKTTFFCQSCGAQSPKWVGKCNSCQEWNTYVEEIVTKTPLKVAGIVSSTSRVPKPVLVNEVDLSLQPRIMIDDKELSRVLGGGIVPGSLVLFGGEPGIGKSTLMLQLALSVKNLKVLYVSG
;
A
#
# COMPACT_ATOMS: atom_id res chain seq x y z
N MET A 1 0.45 -7.40 10.64
CA MET A 1 1.00 -8.76 10.83
C MET A 1 -0.15 -9.74 10.86
N SER A 2 -0.29 -10.57 9.83
CA SER A 2 -1.36 -11.57 9.74
C SER A 2 -1.10 -12.68 10.74
N LYS A 3 -1.98 -12.83 11.75
CA LYS A 3 -1.92 -13.92 12.74
C LYS A 3 -1.83 -15.26 12.02
N VAL A 4 -0.82 -16.05 12.37
CA VAL A 4 -0.67 -17.45 11.96
C VAL A 4 -1.91 -18.20 12.47
N LYS A 5 -2.66 -18.82 11.55
CA LYS A 5 -3.77 -19.72 11.93
C LYS A 5 -3.19 -21.12 12.02
N THR A 6 -3.14 -21.70 13.21
CA THR A 6 -2.76 -23.09 13.42
C THR A 6 -4.01 -23.99 13.31
N THR A 7 -3.84 -25.22 12.84
CA THR A 7 -4.91 -26.21 12.74
C THR A 7 -4.34 -27.58 13.11
N PHE A 8 -5.11 -28.38 13.85
CA PHE A 8 -4.70 -29.69 14.33
C PHE A 8 -5.23 -30.77 13.39
N PHE A 9 -4.38 -31.73 13.02
CA PHE A 9 -4.74 -32.86 12.17
C PHE A 9 -4.56 -34.18 12.91
N CYS A 10 -5.55 -35.07 12.82
CA CYS A 10 -5.45 -36.43 13.34
C CYS A 10 -4.56 -37.27 12.41
N GLN A 11 -3.46 -37.83 12.91
CA GLN A 11 -2.53 -38.64 12.11
C GLN A 11 -3.15 -39.94 11.60
N SER A 12 -4.19 -40.45 12.25
CA SER A 12 -4.79 -41.75 11.92
C SER A 12 -5.89 -41.69 10.88
N CYS A 13 -6.61 -40.56 10.78
CA CYS A 13 -7.73 -40.42 9.84
C CYS A 13 -7.76 -39.08 9.07
N GLY A 14 -6.83 -38.17 9.33
CA GLY A 14 -6.74 -36.88 8.65
C GLY A 14 -7.79 -35.85 9.06
N ALA A 15 -8.61 -36.13 10.08
CA ALA A 15 -9.60 -35.17 10.58
C ALA A 15 -8.92 -33.88 11.05
N GLN A 16 -9.48 -32.72 10.67
CA GLN A 16 -8.97 -31.40 11.05
C GLN A 16 -9.80 -30.78 12.18
N SER A 17 -9.13 -30.12 13.13
CA SER A 17 -9.78 -29.38 14.21
C SER A 17 -9.04 -28.06 14.48
N PRO A 18 -9.75 -26.94 14.70
CA PRO A 18 -9.12 -25.65 15.01
C PRO A 18 -8.53 -25.57 16.42
N LYS A 19 -8.78 -26.57 17.28
CA LYS A 19 -8.26 -26.68 18.65
C LYS A 19 -7.87 -28.13 18.93
N TRP A 20 -6.87 -28.33 19.79
CA TRP A 20 -6.51 -29.67 20.24
C TRP A 20 -7.68 -30.31 21.00
N VAL A 21 -8.01 -31.53 20.61
CA VAL A 21 -9.05 -32.35 21.24
C VAL A 21 -8.43 -33.72 21.50
N GLY A 22 -8.41 -34.14 22.76
CA GLY A 22 -7.69 -35.34 23.18
C GLY A 22 -8.19 -36.65 22.56
N LYS A 23 -9.45 -36.67 22.06
CA LYS A 23 -10.03 -37.82 21.33
C LYS A 23 -10.49 -37.38 19.94
N CYS A 24 -10.18 -38.16 18.92
CA CYS A 24 -10.64 -37.90 17.56
C CYS A 24 -12.10 -38.29 17.36
N ASN A 25 -12.94 -37.36 16.91
CA ASN A 25 -14.36 -37.62 16.64
C ASN A 25 -14.59 -38.52 15.41
N SER A 26 -13.60 -38.69 14.52
CA SER A 26 -13.72 -39.52 13.32
C SER A 26 -13.22 -40.95 13.54
N CYS A 27 -12.03 -41.15 14.13
CA CYS A 27 -11.48 -42.49 14.36
C CYS A 27 -11.56 -42.97 15.82
N GLN A 28 -12.07 -42.15 16.75
CA GLN A 28 -12.17 -42.43 18.19
C GLN A 28 -10.85 -42.70 18.92
N GLU A 29 -9.71 -42.51 18.27
CA GLU A 29 -8.41 -42.68 18.90
C GLU A 29 -8.02 -41.47 19.75
N TRP A 30 -7.20 -41.73 20.77
CA TRP A 30 -6.72 -40.73 21.72
C TRP A 30 -5.35 -40.21 21.34
N ASN A 31 -5.10 -38.92 21.59
CA ASN A 31 -3.81 -38.24 21.41
C ASN A 31 -3.23 -38.28 19.99
N THR A 32 -4.07 -38.44 18.97
CA THR A 32 -3.65 -38.54 17.56
C THR A 32 -3.61 -37.20 16.83
N TYR A 33 -4.09 -36.12 17.44
CA TYR A 33 -4.03 -34.77 16.86
C TYR A 33 -2.66 -34.14 17.02
N VAL A 34 -2.03 -33.79 15.90
CA VAL A 34 -0.77 -33.06 15.83
C VAL A 34 -1.02 -31.67 15.24
N GLU A 35 -0.34 -30.66 15.79
CA GLU A 35 -0.44 -29.29 15.34
C GLU A 35 0.32 -29.12 14.02
N GLU A 36 -0.37 -28.64 12.98
CA GLU A 36 0.26 -28.26 11.73
C GLU A 36 0.04 -26.77 11.46
N ILE A 37 1.14 -26.08 11.17
CA ILE A 37 1.12 -24.66 10.87
C ILE A 37 0.66 -24.53 9.42
N VAL A 38 -0.62 -24.22 9.21
CA VAL A 38 -1.14 -23.84 7.90
C VAL A 38 -0.64 -22.43 7.59
N THR A 39 0.63 -22.34 7.20
CA THR A 39 1.13 -21.16 6.51
C THR A 39 0.44 -21.17 5.16
N LYS A 40 -0.53 -20.27 4.97
CA LYS A 40 -1.06 -19.99 3.64
C LYS A 40 0.12 -19.55 2.80
N THR A 41 0.63 -20.44 1.94
CA THR A 41 1.51 -20.07 0.85
C THR A 41 0.76 -18.95 0.12
N PRO A 42 1.31 -17.73 0.04
CA PRO A 42 0.64 -16.68 -0.70
C PRO A 42 0.55 -17.18 -2.14
N LEU A 43 -0.69 -17.43 -2.60
CA LEU A 43 -0.97 -17.58 -4.01
C LEU A 43 -0.30 -16.39 -4.69
N LYS A 44 0.69 -16.65 -5.55
CA LYS A 44 1.28 -15.62 -6.40
C LYS A 44 0.17 -15.11 -7.29
N VAL A 45 -0.53 -14.07 -6.85
CA VAL A 45 -1.35 -13.24 -7.72
C VAL A 45 -0.36 -12.58 -8.67
N ALA A 46 -0.27 -13.14 -9.87
CA ALA A 46 0.42 -12.53 -10.99
C ALA A 46 -0.35 -11.25 -11.33
N GLY A 47 0.09 -10.12 -10.79
CA GLY A 47 -0.58 -8.83 -11.02
C GLY A 47 -0.51 -7.93 -9.80
N ILE A 48 0.69 -7.42 -9.55
CA ILE A 48 1.04 -6.09 -9.03
C ILE A 48 2.50 -6.28 -8.64
N VAL A 49 3.39 -5.83 -9.51
CA VAL A 49 4.79 -5.65 -9.15
C VAL A 49 4.77 -4.67 -7.99
N SER A 50 4.93 -5.19 -6.77
CA SER A 50 5.29 -4.40 -5.61
C SER A 50 6.62 -3.75 -5.99
N SER A 51 6.57 -2.52 -6.50
CA SER A 51 7.71 -1.64 -6.46
C SER A 51 8.25 -1.75 -5.05
N THR A 52 9.53 -2.12 -4.92
CA THR A 52 10.25 -2.12 -3.66
C THR A 52 10.05 -0.76 -2.99
N SER A 53 9.01 -0.68 -2.15
CA SER A 53 8.73 0.50 -1.35
C SER A 53 9.97 0.68 -0.50
N ARG A 54 10.72 1.76 -0.77
CA ARG A 54 11.84 2.16 0.07
C ARG A 54 11.23 2.48 1.42
N VAL A 55 11.18 1.50 2.32
CA VAL A 55 10.75 1.71 3.69
C VAL A 55 11.76 2.71 4.27
N PRO A 56 11.33 3.91 4.68
CA PRO A 56 12.25 4.88 5.24
C PRO A 56 12.90 4.27 6.48
N LYS A 57 14.24 4.32 6.53
CA LYS A 57 15.02 3.87 7.69
C LYS A 57 15.13 5.03 8.68
N PRO A 58 15.12 4.76 10.00
CA PRO A 58 15.44 5.79 10.97
C PRO A 58 16.88 6.26 10.77
N VAL A 59 17.07 7.58 10.81
CA VAL A 59 18.38 8.25 10.68
C VAL A 59 18.47 9.30 11.79
N LEU A 60 19.68 9.61 12.25
CA LEU A 60 19.86 10.70 13.22
C LEU A 60 19.49 12.03 12.58
N VAL A 61 18.98 12.97 13.38
CA VAL A 61 18.56 14.30 12.88
C VAL A 61 19.71 15.02 12.16
N ASN A 62 20.94 14.89 12.66
CA ASN A 62 22.14 15.50 12.06
C ASN A 62 22.57 14.85 10.72
N GLU A 63 22.02 13.67 10.42
CA GLU A 63 22.30 12.90 9.20
C GLU A 63 21.14 13.00 8.18
N VAL A 64 20.11 13.80 8.48
CA VAL A 64 19.01 14.04 7.55
C VAL A 64 19.54 14.84 6.36
N ASP A 65 19.48 14.22 5.18
CA ASP A 65 19.80 14.91 3.94
C ASP A 65 18.77 16.02 3.67
N LEU A 66 19.27 17.25 3.53
CA LEU A 66 18.50 18.45 3.22
C LEU A 66 18.47 18.74 1.71
N SER A 67 18.97 17.83 0.89
CA SER A 67 18.99 18.00 -0.56
C SER A 67 17.60 18.32 -1.10
N LEU A 68 17.55 19.35 -1.95
CA LEU A 68 16.32 19.75 -2.62
C LEU A 68 15.91 18.64 -3.59
N GLN A 69 14.74 18.07 -3.35
CA GLN A 69 14.15 17.11 -4.28
C GLN A 69 13.84 17.82 -5.61
N PRO A 70 14.06 17.15 -6.75
CA PRO A 70 13.76 17.72 -8.05
C PRO A 70 12.26 18.04 -8.12
N ARG A 71 11.93 19.28 -8.48
CA ARG A 71 10.55 19.75 -8.65
C ARG A 71 10.23 19.90 -10.12
N ILE A 72 8.98 19.62 -10.47
CA ILE A 72 8.43 19.93 -11.78
C ILE A 72 8.00 21.39 -11.72
N MET A 73 8.65 22.21 -12.54
CA MET A 73 8.33 23.63 -12.68
C MET A 73 7.00 23.79 -13.42
N ILE A 74 6.18 24.71 -12.94
CA ILE A 74 4.91 25.10 -13.56
C ILE A 74 5.04 26.57 -13.98
N ASP A 75 4.43 26.94 -15.11
CA ASP A 75 4.47 28.32 -15.62
C ASP A 75 3.69 29.31 -14.74
N ASP A 76 2.68 28.83 -14.01
CA ASP A 76 1.93 29.62 -13.04
C ASP A 76 2.75 29.88 -11.77
N LYS A 77 3.14 31.15 -11.59
CA LYS A 77 3.98 31.61 -10.47
C LYS A 77 3.26 31.53 -9.13
N GLU A 78 1.97 31.85 -9.07
CA GLU A 78 1.21 31.85 -7.82
C GLU A 78 0.94 30.40 -7.37
N LEU A 79 0.57 29.53 -8.31
CA LEU A 79 0.40 28.11 -8.00
C LEU A 79 1.74 27.46 -7.61
N SER A 80 2.82 27.78 -8.32
CA SER A 80 4.16 27.32 -7.94
C SER A 80 4.56 27.77 -6.55
N ARG A 81 4.25 29.02 -6.18
CA ARG A 81 4.50 29.55 -4.82
C ARG A 81 3.73 28.76 -3.77
N VAL A 82 2.44 28.48 -4.00
CA VAL A 82 1.62 27.68 -3.07
C VAL A 82 2.16 26.26 -2.92
N LEU A 83 2.70 25.66 -3.99
CA LEU A 83 3.29 24.32 -3.98
C LEU A 83 4.74 24.29 -3.45
N GLY A 84 5.29 25.43 -3.02
CA GLY A 84 6.67 25.52 -2.51
C GLY A 84 7.75 25.48 -3.60
N GLY A 85 7.46 26.06 -4.76
CA GLY A 85 8.36 26.19 -5.91
C GLY A 85 8.07 25.22 -7.07
N GLY A 86 6.98 24.45 -7.03
CA GLY A 86 6.59 23.50 -8.07
C GLY A 86 6.12 22.15 -7.52
N ILE A 87 5.73 21.23 -8.41
CA ILE A 87 5.17 19.92 -8.03
C ILE A 87 6.31 18.98 -7.62
N VAL A 88 6.16 18.32 -6.47
CA VAL A 88 7.09 17.27 -6.01
C VAL A 88 6.69 15.92 -6.64
N PRO A 89 7.59 15.22 -7.36
CA PRO A 89 7.32 13.89 -7.89
C PRO A 89 6.97 12.88 -6.80
N GLY A 90 5.95 12.05 -7.02
CA GLY A 90 5.51 11.05 -6.03
C GLY A 90 4.77 11.64 -4.83
N SER A 91 4.35 12.89 -4.90
CA SER A 91 3.51 13.52 -3.87
C SER A 91 2.02 13.40 -4.17
N LEU A 92 1.20 13.57 -3.13
CA LEU A 92 -0.25 13.69 -3.22
C LEU A 92 -0.63 15.09 -2.74
N VAL A 93 -1.35 15.85 -3.57
CA VAL A 93 -1.82 17.21 -3.26
C VAL A 93 -3.35 17.23 -3.30
N LEU A 94 -3.97 17.75 -2.24
CA LEU A 94 -5.42 17.91 -2.13
C LEU A 94 -5.81 19.37 -2.40
N PHE A 95 -6.65 19.60 -3.41
CA PHE A 95 -7.23 20.91 -3.72
C PHE A 95 -8.64 21.02 -3.15
N GLY A 96 -8.77 21.70 -2.00
CA GLY A 96 -10.06 21.99 -1.36
C GLY A 96 -10.67 23.33 -1.82
N GLY A 97 -11.98 23.48 -1.66
CA GLY A 97 -12.69 24.73 -1.94
C GLY A 97 -14.17 24.50 -2.22
N GLU A 98 -14.96 25.57 -2.19
CA GLU A 98 -16.41 25.53 -2.41
C GLU A 98 -16.77 25.00 -3.82
N PRO A 99 -17.96 24.37 -3.99
CA PRO A 99 -18.47 24.04 -5.32
C PRO A 99 -18.53 25.29 -6.21
N GLY A 100 -18.06 25.18 -7.45
CA GLY A 100 -18.08 26.31 -8.40
C GLY A 100 -16.89 27.28 -8.33
N ILE A 101 -16.00 27.19 -7.32
CA ILE A 101 -14.83 28.09 -7.21
C ILE A 101 -13.77 27.92 -8.32
N GLY A 102 -13.94 26.96 -9.23
CA GLY A 102 -13.04 26.76 -10.37
C GLY A 102 -11.89 25.77 -10.15
N LYS A 103 -11.98 24.87 -9.15
CA LYS A 103 -10.96 23.83 -8.89
C LYS A 103 -10.65 22.98 -10.14
N SER A 104 -11.69 22.44 -10.79
CA SER A 104 -11.54 21.62 -11.99
C SER A 104 -10.93 22.42 -13.15
N THR A 105 -11.33 23.68 -13.29
CA THR A 105 -10.76 24.60 -14.29
C THR A 105 -9.27 24.82 -14.06
N LEU A 106 -8.86 25.10 -12.83
CA LEU A 106 -7.44 25.27 -12.46
C LEU A 106 -6.63 24.00 -12.73
N MET A 107 -7.15 22.83 -12.37
CA MET A 107 -6.46 21.56 -12.60
C MET A 107 -6.32 21.23 -14.09
N LEU A 108 -7.34 21.54 -14.89
CA LEU A 108 -7.29 21.35 -16.34
C LEU A 108 -6.31 22.34 -16.99
N GLN A 109 -6.30 23.60 -16.56
CA GLN A 109 -5.33 24.60 -17.02
C GLN A 109 -3.90 24.18 -16.69
N LEU A 110 -3.66 23.68 -15.47
CA LEU A 110 -2.38 23.13 -15.07
C LEU A 110 -1.97 21.96 -15.99
N ALA A 111 -2.86 20.99 -16.21
CA ALA A 111 -2.59 19.84 -17.06
C ALA A 111 -2.20 20.24 -18.49
N LEU A 112 -2.83 21.29 -19.04
CA LEU A 112 -2.53 21.80 -20.38
C LEU A 112 -1.24 22.64 -20.44
N SER A 113 -0.86 23.30 -19.35
CA SER A 113 0.34 24.13 -19.28
C SER A 113 1.64 23.31 -19.30
N VAL A 114 1.60 22.09 -18.77
CA VAL A 114 2.79 21.23 -18.63
C VAL A 114 3.05 20.47 -19.94
N LYS A 115 3.85 21.06 -20.83
CA LYS A 115 4.08 20.52 -22.19
C LYS A 115 5.01 19.30 -22.28
N ASN A 116 5.90 19.11 -21.31
CA ASN A 116 6.96 18.11 -21.38
C ASN A 116 6.67 16.85 -20.54
N LEU A 117 5.45 16.70 -20.02
CA LEU A 117 5.04 15.55 -19.22
C LEU A 117 3.76 14.92 -19.78
N LYS A 118 3.65 13.61 -19.62
CA LYS A 118 2.39 12.90 -19.90
C LYS A 118 1.46 13.11 -18.71
N VAL A 119 0.34 13.79 -18.94
CA VAL A 119 -0.67 14.08 -17.91
C VAL A 119 -1.90 13.20 -18.16
N LEU A 120 -2.39 12.56 -17.09
CA LEU A 120 -3.66 11.83 -17.09
C LEU A 120 -4.67 12.61 -16.25
N TYR A 121 -5.69 13.16 -16.89
CA TYR A 121 -6.81 13.80 -16.21
C TYR A 121 -7.98 12.81 -16.13
N VAL A 122 -8.34 12.41 -14.91
CA VAL A 122 -9.47 11.49 -14.66
C VAL A 122 -10.62 12.30 -14.07
N SER A 123 -11.79 12.22 -14.70
CA SER A 123 -13.03 12.82 -14.22
C SER A 123 -14.15 11.79 -14.30
N GLY A 124 -15.03 11.80 -13.30
CA GLY A 124 -16.28 11.03 -13.26
C GLY A 124 -17.44 11.93 -12.90
#